data_AF-L0JXN5-F1
#
_entry.id   AF-L0JXN5-F1
#
_cell.length_a   1.000
_cell.length_b   1.000
_cell.length_c   1.000
_cell.angle_alpha   90.00
_cell.angle_beta   90.00
_cell.angle_gamma   90.00
#
_symmetry.space_group_name_H-M   'P 1'
#
loop_
_entity.id
_entity.type
_entity.pdbx_description
1 polymer ?
#
loop_
_entity_poly.entity_id
_entity_poly.type
_entity_poly.pdbx_seq_one_letter_code
_entity_poly.pdbx_strand_id
1 'polypeptide(L)'
;MNAQSQTLTVVCHVRAPLLLEPVDSQVESLRACEDEGRIDDLLVRSWPKEVSRSGESPYQEVLETHERLQRWADRHEVSLSPPFRTRTTTSQITDETEDVLVTPLLCLEYYRGDELVGVYPHTTGEETITTEDVIARIRCGDDSASAAEALAKLTPDSAGSPGTNQTVVTGNGATEGLETESPTRSGTCPDCEGDVVDGQGLVACMDCGWIGTLAENGGYGSTILERTQHGTTDTEPESVRSVPSR
;
A
#
# COMPACT_ATOMS: atom_id res chain seq x y z
N MET A 1 34.06 -24.83 -3.22
CA MET A 1 32.85 -24.66 -2.40
C MET A 1 31.97 -23.68 -3.14
N ASN A 2 30.84 -24.15 -3.67
CA ASN A 2 29.99 -23.43 -4.60
C ASN A 2 29.39 -22.19 -3.92
N ALA A 3 29.52 -21.04 -4.56
CA ALA A 3 28.66 -19.89 -4.29
C ALA A 3 27.23 -20.38 -4.53
N GLN A 4 26.44 -20.49 -3.47
CA GLN A 4 25.03 -20.79 -3.61
C GLN A 4 24.42 -19.58 -4.31
N SER A 5 24.11 -19.72 -5.59
CA SER A 5 23.21 -18.80 -6.27
C SER A 5 21.90 -18.87 -5.50
N GLN A 6 21.66 -17.89 -4.65
CA GLN A 6 20.43 -17.83 -3.87
C GLN A 6 19.30 -17.55 -4.87
N THR A 7 18.37 -18.50 -4.98
CA THR A 7 17.20 -18.39 -5.86
C THR A 7 16.33 -17.22 -5.40
N LEU A 8 16.01 -16.31 -6.31
CA LEU A 8 15.14 -15.16 -6.07
C LEU A 8 13.69 -15.55 -6.36
N THR A 9 12.89 -15.70 -5.30
CA THR A 9 11.44 -15.91 -5.42
C THR A 9 10.72 -14.60 -5.11
N VAL A 10 9.74 -14.24 -5.94
CA VAL A 10 8.93 -13.04 -5.77
C VAL A 10 7.48 -13.44 -5.51
N VAL A 11 6.91 -13.00 -4.39
CA VAL A 11 5.48 -13.14 -4.12
C VAL A 11 4.81 -11.80 -4.39
N CYS A 12 3.82 -11.78 -5.27
CA CYS A 12 3.08 -10.59 -5.67
C CYS A 12 1.63 -10.68 -5.18
N HIS A 13 1.28 -9.87 -4.19
CA HIS A 13 -0.08 -9.74 -3.67
C HIS A 13 -0.82 -8.63 -4.39
N VAL A 14 -2.02 -8.93 -4.87
CA VAL A 14 -2.81 -8.04 -5.71
C VAL A 14 -4.24 -7.91 -5.19
N ARG A 15 -4.74 -6.68 -5.13
CA ARG A 15 -6.09 -6.38 -4.63
C ARG A 15 -7.19 -6.63 -5.65
N ALA A 16 -8.25 -7.33 -5.24
CA ALA A 16 -9.38 -7.65 -6.13
C ALA A 16 -10.45 -6.53 -6.21
N PRO A 17 -11.12 -6.33 -7.37
CA PRO A 17 -10.85 -6.97 -8.68
C PRO A 17 -10.01 -6.06 -9.60
N LEU A 18 -8.71 -6.35 -9.67
CA LEU A 18 -7.74 -6.44 -10.79
C LEU A 18 -7.90 -5.68 -12.13
N LEU A 19 -8.97 -4.94 -12.43
CA LEU A 19 -9.14 -4.24 -13.71
C LEU A 19 -8.50 -2.85 -13.72
N LEU A 20 -7.34 -2.71 -13.10
CA LEU A 20 -6.54 -1.50 -13.20
C LEU A 20 -5.36 -1.79 -14.13
N GLU A 21 -5.32 -1.12 -15.28
CA GLU A 21 -4.23 -1.21 -16.26
C GLU A 21 -2.81 -1.16 -15.65
N PRO A 22 -2.50 -0.28 -14.65
CA PRO A 22 -1.16 -0.28 -14.05
C PRO A 22 -0.83 -1.58 -13.31
N VAL A 23 -1.80 -2.20 -12.65
CA VAL A 23 -1.59 -3.44 -11.89
C VAL A 23 -1.32 -4.61 -12.84
N ASP A 24 -2.11 -4.73 -13.91
CA ASP A 24 -1.91 -5.75 -14.93
C ASP A 24 -0.54 -5.61 -15.59
N SER A 25 -0.18 -4.39 -15.99
CA SER A 25 1.13 -4.10 -16.56
C SER A 25 2.29 -4.49 -15.62
N GLN A 26 2.19 -4.19 -14.33
CA GLN A 26 3.21 -4.58 -13.34
C GLN A 26 3.31 -6.10 -13.14
N VAL A 27 2.19 -6.82 -13.14
CA VAL A 27 2.20 -8.29 -13.05
C VAL A 27 2.82 -8.93 -14.29
N GLU A 28 2.44 -8.46 -15.49
CA GLU A 28 3.05 -8.93 -16.74
C GLU A 28 4.54 -8.58 -16.81
N SER A 29 4.93 -7.46 -16.19
CA SER A 29 6.33 -7.06 -16.07
C SER A 29 7.16 -8.03 -15.23
N LEU A 30 6.59 -8.51 -14.12
CA LEU A 30 7.23 -9.52 -13.28
C LEU A 30 7.31 -10.88 -13.98
N ARG A 31 6.26 -11.27 -14.71
CA ARG A 31 6.24 -12.50 -15.52
C ARG A 31 7.33 -12.49 -16.60
N ALA A 32 7.53 -11.37 -17.27
CA ALA A 32 8.64 -11.22 -18.22
C ALA A 32 10.00 -11.40 -17.54
N CYS A 33 10.17 -10.88 -16.31
CA CYS A 33 11.41 -11.06 -15.56
C CYS A 33 11.67 -12.53 -15.17
N GLU A 34 10.61 -13.30 -14.90
CA GLU A 34 10.71 -14.75 -14.67
C GLU A 34 11.10 -15.50 -15.96
N ASP A 35 10.44 -15.21 -17.10
CA ASP A 35 10.77 -15.80 -18.40
C ASP A 35 12.21 -15.50 -18.85
N GLU A 36 12.69 -14.29 -18.55
CA GLU A 36 14.07 -13.86 -18.79
C GLU A 36 15.09 -14.48 -17.81
N GLY A 37 14.65 -15.23 -16.79
CA GLY A 37 15.50 -15.87 -15.78
C GLY A 37 16.11 -14.92 -14.75
N ARG A 38 15.48 -13.77 -14.52
CA ARG A 38 15.90 -12.73 -13.55
C ARG A 38 15.24 -12.92 -12.20
N ILE A 39 14.07 -13.56 -12.21
CA ILE A 39 13.35 -14.10 -11.08
C ILE A 39 13.34 -15.62 -11.29
N ASP A 40 13.67 -16.39 -10.26
CA ASP A 40 13.66 -17.85 -10.34
C ASP A 40 12.24 -18.41 -10.23
N ASP A 41 11.36 -17.76 -9.45
CA ASP A 41 9.96 -18.17 -9.25
C ASP A 41 9.07 -16.97 -8.90
N LEU A 42 7.92 -16.83 -9.57
CA LEU A 42 6.91 -15.78 -9.34
C LEU A 42 5.59 -16.38 -8.84
N LEU A 43 5.16 -15.97 -7.65
CA LEU A 43 3.88 -16.37 -7.04
C LEU A 43 2.92 -15.20 -6.96
N VAL A 44 1.85 -15.22 -7.78
CA VAL A 44 0.80 -14.18 -7.73
C VAL A 44 -0.36 -14.63 -6.82
N ARG A 45 -0.75 -13.77 -5.88
CA ARG A 45 -1.80 -14.01 -4.87
C ARG A 45 -2.79 -12.85 -4.84
N SER A 46 -4.06 -13.13 -4.54
CA SER A 46 -5.06 -12.07 -4.35
C SER A 46 -5.35 -11.84 -2.88
N TRP A 47 -5.55 -10.58 -2.50
CA TRP A 47 -5.99 -10.19 -1.16
C TRP A 47 -7.17 -9.19 -1.22
N PRO A 48 -8.04 -9.16 -0.19
CA PRO A 48 -9.16 -8.23 -0.12
C PRO A 48 -8.68 -6.80 0.13
N LYS A 49 -9.55 -5.83 -0.16
CA LYS A 49 -9.30 -4.40 0.08
C LYS A 49 -9.08 -4.07 1.55
N GLU A 50 -9.96 -4.58 2.40
CA GLU A 50 -10.00 -4.31 3.82
C GLU A 50 -10.15 -5.65 4.53
N VAL A 51 -9.44 -5.80 5.63
CA VAL A 51 -9.50 -6.97 6.49
C VAL A 51 -9.81 -6.52 7.90
N SER A 52 -10.95 -6.96 8.41
CA SER A 52 -11.31 -6.86 9.82
C SER A 52 -10.21 -7.44 10.69
N ARG A 53 -9.74 -6.67 11.68
CA ARG A 53 -8.76 -7.16 12.68
C ARG A 53 -9.41 -7.92 13.83
N SER A 54 -10.74 -7.99 13.85
CA SER A 54 -11.48 -8.82 14.80
C SER A 54 -11.22 -10.31 14.54
N GLY A 55 -11.28 -11.11 15.61
CA GLY A 55 -10.89 -12.53 15.60
C GLY A 55 -11.74 -13.46 14.73
N GLU A 56 -12.82 -12.96 14.11
CA GLU A 56 -13.75 -13.74 13.26
C GLU A 56 -13.58 -13.47 11.76
N SER A 57 -12.53 -12.73 11.36
CA SER A 57 -12.28 -12.40 9.96
C SER A 57 -11.96 -13.65 9.11
N PRO A 58 -12.65 -13.89 7.97
CA PRO A 58 -12.35 -15.00 7.07
C PRO A 58 -11.01 -14.83 6.34
N TYR A 59 -10.35 -13.67 6.47
CA TYR A 59 -9.09 -13.33 5.83
C TYR A 59 -7.92 -13.31 6.82
N GLN A 60 -7.93 -14.22 7.81
CA GLN A 60 -6.86 -14.31 8.81
C GLN A 60 -5.47 -14.46 8.18
N GLU A 61 -5.34 -15.20 7.08
CA GLU A 61 -4.08 -15.39 6.36
C GLU A 61 -3.44 -14.08 5.90
N VAL A 62 -4.26 -13.06 5.59
CA VAL A 62 -3.80 -11.74 5.16
C VAL A 62 -3.25 -10.95 6.34
N LEU A 63 -3.85 -11.10 7.53
CA LEU A 63 -3.35 -10.49 8.76
C LEU A 63 -2.02 -11.14 9.18
N GLU A 64 -1.91 -12.47 9.11
CA GLU A 64 -0.67 -13.19 9.39
C GLU A 64 0.44 -12.79 8.43
N THR A 65 0.11 -12.65 7.14
CA THR A 65 1.02 -12.13 6.12
C THR A 65 1.46 -10.72 6.48
N HIS A 66 0.54 -9.80 6.74
CA HIS A 66 0.85 -8.43 7.13
C HIS A 66 1.75 -8.37 8.37
N GLU A 67 1.49 -9.17 9.41
CA GLU A 67 2.34 -9.24 10.60
C GLU A 67 3.76 -9.72 10.28
N ARG A 68 3.92 -10.65 9.34
CA ARG A 68 5.24 -11.07 8.85
C ARG A 68 5.97 -9.94 8.14
N LEU A 69 5.26 -9.21 7.28
CA LEU A 69 5.80 -8.05 6.58
C LEU A 69 6.20 -6.94 7.56
N GLN A 70 5.34 -6.64 8.55
CA GLN A 70 5.62 -5.64 9.57
C GLN A 70 6.86 -6.00 10.39
N ARG A 71 7.00 -7.27 10.80
CA ARG A 71 8.21 -7.76 11.49
C ARG A 71 9.48 -7.64 10.63
N TRP A 72 9.37 -7.75 9.31
CA TRP A 72 10.49 -7.45 8.43
C TRP A 72 10.78 -5.95 8.46
N ALA A 73 9.78 -5.10 8.25
CA ALA A 73 9.93 -3.66 8.21
C ALA A 73 10.54 -3.09 9.49
N ASP A 74 10.06 -3.53 10.66
CA ASP A 74 10.58 -3.12 11.98
C ASP A 74 12.07 -3.49 12.14
N ARG A 75 12.51 -4.63 11.63
CA ARG A 75 13.93 -5.06 11.69
C ARG A 75 14.83 -4.25 10.76
N HIS A 76 14.26 -3.71 9.68
CA HIS A 76 14.98 -2.93 8.68
C HIS A 76 14.82 -1.41 8.89
N GLU A 77 14.15 -1.00 9.98
CA GLU A 77 13.86 0.41 10.29
C GLU A 77 13.11 1.14 9.17
N VAL A 78 12.29 0.41 8.42
CA VAL A 78 11.44 0.93 7.35
C VAL A 78 9.97 0.86 7.73
N SER A 79 9.14 1.67 7.09
CA SER A 79 7.70 1.73 7.33
C SER A 79 6.93 1.10 6.17
N LEU A 80 5.94 0.26 6.50
CA LEU A 80 4.95 -0.21 5.52
C LEU A 80 3.76 0.77 5.39
N SER A 81 3.74 1.82 6.19
CA SER A 81 2.84 2.97 6.04
C SER A 81 3.56 4.06 5.24
N PRO A 82 2.90 4.74 4.29
CA PRO A 82 1.45 4.76 4.02
C PRO A 82 0.80 3.62 3.17
N PRO A 83 1.51 2.69 2.52
CA PRO A 83 0.87 1.66 1.69
C PRO A 83 -0.13 0.75 2.41
N PHE A 84 0.21 0.31 3.61
CA PHE A 84 -0.68 -0.38 4.53
C PHE A 84 -1.22 0.62 5.54
N ARG A 85 -2.53 0.57 5.79
CA ARG A 85 -3.19 1.52 6.69
C ARG A 85 -4.13 0.81 7.63
N THR A 86 -4.24 1.34 8.83
CA THR A 86 -5.31 0.94 9.76
C THR A 86 -6.38 2.02 9.72
N ARG A 87 -7.63 1.63 9.48
CA ARG A 87 -8.79 2.53 9.56
C ARG A 87 -9.77 1.99 10.58
N THR A 88 -10.35 2.89 11.35
CA THR A 88 -11.47 2.58 12.22
C THR A 88 -12.77 2.80 11.43
N THR A 89 -13.62 1.78 11.35
CA THR A 89 -14.92 1.82 10.67
C THR A 89 -16.04 1.56 11.66
N THR A 90 -17.18 2.24 11.52
CA THR A 90 -18.36 2.01 12.36
C THR A 90 -19.47 1.39 11.51
N SER A 91 -19.95 0.24 11.94
CA SER A 91 -21.10 -0.44 11.35
C SER A 91 -22.36 0.39 11.60
N GLN A 92 -23.02 0.86 10.53
CA GLN A 92 -24.28 1.62 10.66
C GLN A 92 -25.44 0.76 11.17
N ILE A 93 -25.31 -0.58 11.11
CA ILE A 93 -26.37 -1.52 11.51
C ILE A 93 -26.24 -1.89 12.98
N THR A 94 -25.01 -2.13 13.45
CA THR A 94 -24.75 -2.56 14.83
C THR A 94 -24.24 -1.44 15.73
N ASP A 95 -23.92 -0.26 15.17
CA ASP A 95 -23.23 0.87 15.83
C ASP A 95 -21.85 0.48 16.41
N GLU A 96 -21.33 -0.69 16.05
CA GLU A 96 -20.05 -1.18 16.53
C GLU A 96 -18.91 -0.62 15.68
N THR A 97 -17.85 -0.20 16.36
CA THR A 97 -16.63 0.30 15.76
C THR A 97 -15.57 -0.78 15.73
N GLU A 98 -14.94 -0.97 14.58
CA GLU A 98 -13.89 -1.97 14.36
C GLU A 98 -12.70 -1.37 13.61
N ASP A 99 -11.49 -1.81 13.95
CA ASP A 99 -10.30 -1.52 13.17
C ASP A 99 -10.13 -2.50 12.00
N VAL A 100 -9.98 -1.95 10.81
CA VAL A 100 -9.72 -2.66 9.57
C VAL A 100 -8.33 -2.34 9.03
N LEU A 101 -7.63 -3.36 8.57
CA LEU A 101 -6.41 -3.22 7.79
C LEU A 101 -6.78 -2.98 6.32
N VAL A 102 -6.36 -1.85 5.77
CA VAL A 102 -6.49 -1.53 4.34
C VAL A 102 -5.20 -1.96 3.64
N THR A 103 -5.34 -2.84 2.65
CA THR A 103 -4.22 -3.37 1.87
C THR A 103 -3.90 -2.47 0.67
N PRO A 104 -2.61 -2.38 0.27
CA PRO A 104 -2.23 -1.69 -0.95
C PRO A 104 -2.75 -2.43 -2.19
N LEU A 105 -2.77 -1.73 -3.32
CA LEU A 105 -3.16 -2.32 -4.61
C LEU A 105 -2.23 -3.45 -5.03
N LEU A 106 -0.92 -3.26 -4.81
CA LEU A 106 0.13 -4.22 -5.09
C LEU A 106 1.12 -4.26 -3.91
N CYS A 107 1.57 -5.46 -3.53
CA CYS A 107 2.67 -5.64 -2.60
C CYS A 107 3.56 -6.79 -3.04
N LEU A 108 4.87 -6.60 -2.97
CA LEU A 108 5.88 -7.56 -3.37
C LEU A 108 6.66 -8.03 -2.14
N GLU A 109 6.84 -9.34 -2.03
CA GLU A 109 7.78 -9.96 -1.12
C GLU A 109 8.93 -10.58 -1.94
N TYR A 110 10.16 -10.33 -1.54
CA TYR A 110 11.35 -10.92 -2.14
C TYR A 110 11.98 -11.92 -1.20
N TYR A 111 12.16 -13.13 -1.68
CA TYR A 111 12.82 -14.21 -0.98
C TYR A 111 14.11 -14.59 -1.68
N ARG A 112 15.18 -14.78 -0.89
CA ARG A 112 16.39 -15.47 -1.33
C ARG A 112 16.47 -16.81 -0.62
N GLY A 113 16.20 -17.88 -1.37
CA GLY A 113 15.87 -19.16 -0.75
C GLY A 113 14.65 -19.00 0.16
N ASP A 114 14.81 -19.24 1.46
CA ASP A 114 13.75 -19.13 2.45
C ASP A 114 13.76 -17.80 3.24
N GLU A 115 14.72 -16.91 2.97
CA GLU A 115 14.87 -15.66 3.70
C GLU A 115 14.11 -14.52 3.01
N LEU A 116 13.19 -13.88 3.75
CA LEU A 116 12.53 -12.65 3.31
C LEU A 116 13.54 -11.50 3.36
N VAL A 117 13.99 -11.05 2.18
CA VAL A 117 15.02 -10.02 2.00
C VAL A 117 14.46 -8.66 1.60
N GLY A 118 13.18 -8.58 1.22
CA GLY A 118 12.57 -7.33 0.76
C GLY A 118 11.05 -7.35 0.82
N VAL A 119 10.46 -6.24 1.25
CA VAL A 119 9.02 -5.99 1.11
C VAL A 119 8.82 -4.63 0.45
N TYR A 120 7.93 -4.57 -0.53
CA TYR A 120 7.61 -3.34 -1.25
C TYR A 120 6.10 -3.23 -1.48
N PRO A 121 5.54 -2.01 -1.53
CA PRO A 121 6.21 -0.74 -1.27
C PRO A 121 6.57 -0.58 0.22
N HIS A 122 7.61 0.19 0.51
CA HIS A 122 7.96 0.64 1.87
C HIS A 122 8.55 2.04 1.83
N THR A 123 8.56 2.70 2.98
CA THR A 123 9.10 4.04 3.17
C THR A 123 10.31 3.98 4.08
N THR A 124 11.43 4.57 3.65
CA THR A 124 12.66 4.75 4.43
C THR A 124 12.88 6.25 4.63
N GLY A 125 12.77 6.72 5.87
CA GLY A 125 12.83 8.16 6.15
C GLY A 125 11.70 8.92 5.44
N GLU A 126 12.06 9.70 4.42
CA GLU A 126 11.13 10.50 3.61
C GLU A 126 10.89 9.91 2.21
N GLU A 127 11.60 8.85 1.84
CA GLU A 127 11.51 8.25 0.50
C GLU A 127 10.65 7.00 0.51
N THR A 128 9.67 6.93 -0.40
CA THR A 128 8.84 5.73 -0.61
C THR A 128 9.33 5.00 -1.85
N ILE A 129 9.78 3.76 -1.66
CA ILE A 129 10.16 2.87 -2.75
C ILE A 129 8.91 2.12 -3.20
N THR A 130 8.46 2.37 -4.43
CA THR A 130 7.24 1.77 -4.96
C THR A 130 7.47 0.38 -5.55
N THR A 131 6.40 -0.34 -5.85
CA THR A 131 6.52 -1.60 -6.62
C THR A 131 7.05 -1.38 -8.03
N GLU A 132 6.77 -0.23 -8.64
CA GLU A 132 7.23 0.12 -9.99
C GLU A 132 8.74 0.29 -10.02
N ASP A 133 9.30 1.02 -9.05
CA ASP A 133 10.75 1.25 -8.93
C ASP A 133 11.52 -0.08 -8.89
N VAL A 134 11.02 -1.05 -8.13
CA VAL A 134 11.69 -2.34 -7.98
C VAL A 134 11.53 -3.20 -9.22
N ILE A 135 10.35 -3.20 -9.86
CA ILE A 135 10.14 -3.90 -11.13
C ILE A 135 11.08 -3.34 -12.21
N ALA A 136 11.20 -2.01 -12.30
CA ALA A 136 12.15 -1.36 -13.21
C ALA A 136 13.59 -1.79 -12.91
N ARG A 137 13.97 -1.85 -11.64
CA ARG A 137 15.31 -2.29 -11.22
C ARG A 137 15.62 -3.73 -11.65
N ILE A 138 14.68 -4.65 -11.44
CA ILE A 138 14.83 -6.04 -11.87
C ILE A 138 15.05 -6.09 -13.37
N ARG A 139 14.23 -5.36 -14.14
CA ARG A 139 14.30 -5.25 -15.61
C ARG A 139 15.56 -4.58 -16.15
N CYS A 140 16.21 -3.70 -15.38
CA CYS A 140 17.49 -3.13 -15.75
C CYS A 140 18.66 -4.04 -15.42
N GLY A 141 18.50 -4.95 -14.46
CA GLY A 141 19.55 -5.92 -14.11
C GLY A 141 20.62 -5.28 -13.25
N ASP A 142 20.30 -4.10 -12.69
CA ASP A 142 20.91 -3.61 -11.48
C ASP A 142 20.75 -4.70 -10.44
N ASP A 143 21.84 -5.39 -10.12
CA ASP A 143 21.87 -6.55 -9.23
C ASP A 143 20.93 -6.29 -8.05
N SER A 144 19.82 -7.03 -7.99
CA SER A 144 18.86 -6.98 -6.88
C SER A 144 19.57 -7.34 -5.55
N ALA A 145 20.73 -8.00 -5.63
CA ALA A 145 21.72 -8.16 -4.57
C ALA A 145 22.30 -6.82 -4.13
N SER A 146 22.87 -6.02 -5.02
CA SER A 146 23.36 -4.67 -4.70
C SER A 146 22.24 -3.74 -4.20
N ALA A 147 21.00 -3.94 -4.62
CA ALA A 147 19.83 -3.20 -4.15
C ALA A 147 19.50 -3.43 -2.67
N ALA A 148 19.16 -4.68 -2.36
CA ALA A 148 18.79 -5.10 -1.02
C ALA A 148 20.01 -5.04 -0.09
N GLU A 149 21.22 -5.24 -0.61
CA GLU A 149 22.47 -5.19 0.17
C GLU A 149 23.01 -3.76 0.32
N ALA A 150 22.77 -2.83 -0.62
CA ALA A 150 23.03 -1.40 -0.38
C ALA A 150 22.02 -0.81 0.61
N LEU A 151 20.76 -1.28 0.58
CA LEU A 151 19.74 -0.89 1.56
C LEU A 151 20.00 -1.53 2.94
N ALA A 152 20.43 -2.80 2.99
CA ALA A 152 20.84 -3.47 4.23
C ALA A 152 22.14 -2.88 4.81
N LYS A 153 23.10 -2.43 3.98
CA LYS A 153 24.33 -1.74 4.44
C LYS A 153 24.08 -0.34 5.02
N LEU A 154 22.87 0.21 4.86
CA LEU A 154 22.47 1.47 5.50
C LEU A 154 21.82 1.25 6.87
N THR A 155 21.55 0.01 7.29
CA THR A 155 21.17 -0.29 8.68
C THR A 155 22.44 -0.37 9.54
N PRO A 156 22.63 0.51 10.55
CA PRO A 156 23.71 0.32 11.49
C PRO A 156 23.42 -0.93 12.34
N ASP A 157 24.34 -1.90 12.30
CA ASP A 157 24.46 -3.01 13.24
C ASP A 157 24.16 -2.55 14.68
N SER A 158 22.92 -2.75 15.14
CA SER A 158 22.54 -2.55 16.53
C SER A 158 22.43 -3.89 17.23
N ALA A 159 23.58 -4.55 17.34
CA ALA A 159 23.86 -5.53 18.37
C ALA A 159 24.98 -5.00 19.28
N GLY A 160 24.62 -4.18 20.29
CA GLY A 160 25.55 -3.79 21.37
C GLY A 160 25.12 -2.59 22.22
N SER A 161 24.42 -2.84 23.34
CA SER A 161 24.29 -1.88 24.46
C SER A 161 25.61 -1.74 25.26
N PRO A 162 25.70 -0.86 26.28
CA PRO A 162 25.56 0.60 26.28
C PRO A 162 26.89 1.28 26.68
N GLY A 163 27.14 2.51 26.21
CA GLY A 163 28.38 3.25 26.52
C GLY A 163 28.14 4.73 26.79
N THR A 164 28.25 5.12 28.05
CA THR A 164 28.15 6.47 28.63
C THR A 164 29.21 7.44 28.10
N ASN A 165 28.85 8.65 27.64
CA ASN A 165 29.17 9.94 28.29
C ASN A 165 28.98 11.21 27.41
N GLN A 166 28.31 12.19 28.03
CA GLN A 166 28.57 13.64 28.07
C GLN A 166 28.39 14.54 26.82
N THR A 167 27.24 15.23 26.84
CA THR A 167 27.05 16.70 26.90
C THR A 167 28.10 17.63 26.28
N VAL A 168 27.67 18.44 25.30
CA VAL A 168 28.07 19.85 25.18
C VAL A 168 26.84 20.69 24.81
N VAL A 169 26.59 21.74 25.61
CA VAL A 169 25.60 22.80 25.43
C VAL A 169 26.24 23.95 24.66
N THR A 170 25.44 24.69 23.87
CA THR A 170 25.43 26.16 23.58
C THR A 170 24.94 26.34 22.14
N GLY A 171 24.02 27.21 21.74
CA GLY A 171 23.32 28.35 22.32
C GLY A 171 22.70 29.15 21.15
N ASN A 172 21.62 29.86 21.43
CA ASN A 172 20.62 30.45 20.52
C ASN A 172 21.10 31.44 19.45
N GLY A 173 20.27 31.63 18.41
CA GLY A 173 20.25 32.83 17.56
C GLY A 173 18.99 32.91 16.69
N ALA A 174 18.10 33.86 17.00
CA ALA A 174 16.88 34.20 16.25
C ALA A 174 17.18 35.17 15.09
N THR A 175 16.36 35.14 14.02
CA THR A 175 15.46 36.23 13.52
C THR A 175 15.09 36.04 12.05
N GLU A 176 13.79 35.85 11.81
CA GLU A 176 12.87 36.62 10.92
C GLU A 176 13.33 37.12 9.53
N GLY A 177 12.51 36.85 8.50
CA GLY A 177 12.11 37.90 7.54
C GLY A 177 11.92 37.53 6.05
N LEU A 178 10.65 37.54 5.62
CA LEU A 178 10.09 37.88 4.29
C LEU A 178 10.20 36.85 3.15
N GLU A 179 9.18 36.04 2.85
CA GLU A 179 7.88 36.37 2.20
C GLU A 179 8.02 36.94 0.78
N THR A 180 7.70 36.11 -0.22
CA THR A 180 7.16 36.55 -1.50
C THR A 180 6.03 35.60 -1.86
N GLU A 181 4.84 36.15 -1.70
CA GLU A 181 3.51 35.63 -1.91
C GLU A 181 3.21 35.20 -3.36
N SER A 182 2.63 34.01 -3.48
CA SER A 182 1.59 33.69 -4.46
C SER A 182 0.61 32.76 -3.76
N PRO A 183 -0.64 33.18 -3.47
CA PRO A 183 -1.59 32.31 -2.79
C PRO A 183 -2.23 31.37 -3.82
N THR A 184 -1.51 30.32 -4.21
CA THR A 184 -2.17 29.11 -4.69
C THR A 184 -2.85 28.52 -3.47
N ARG A 185 -4.18 28.38 -3.49
CA ARG A 185 -4.91 27.67 -2.43
C ARG A 185 -4.48 26.20 -2.47
N SER A 186 -3.41 25.89 -1.76
CA SER A 186 -2.88 24.55 -1.56
C SER A 186 -3.86 23.79 -0.69
N GLY A 187 -4.73 23.02 -1.33
CA GLY A 187 -5.45 21.98 -0.61
C GLY A 187 -4.44 20.94 -0.15
N THR A 188 -4.28 20.74 1.15
CA THR A 188 -3.49 19.61 1.64
C THR A 188 -4.36 18.36 1.56
N CYS A 189 -3.85 17.28 0.98
CA CYS A 189 -4.57 16.02 0.88
C CYS A 189 -5.00 15.58 2.30
N PRO A 190 -6.29 15.35 2.57
CA PRO A 190 -6.73 14.92 3.89
C PRO A 190 -6.28 13.50 4.25
N ASP A 191 -5.69 12.78 3.30
CA ASP A 191 -5.35 11.36 3.42
C ASP A 191 -3.83 11.11 3.56
N CYS A 192 -2.98 12.03 3.09
CA CYS A 192 -1.53 11.91 3.21
C CYS A 192 -0.80 13.23 3.48
N GLU A 193 -1.54 14.33 3.67
CA GLU A 193 -1.01 15.70 3.77
C GLU A 193 -0.13 16.17 2.59
N GLY A 194 -0.11 15.41 1.48
CA GLY A 194 0.57 15.77 0.25
C GLY A 194 -0.14 16.87 -0.54
N ASP A 195 0.56 17.44 -1.51
CA ASP A 195 -0.02 18.40 -2.45
C ASP A 195 -1.10 17.73 -3.30
N VAL A 196 -2.23 18.42 -3.43
CA VAL A 196 -3.29 18.01 -4.34
C VAL A 196 -3.33 18.91 -5.56
N VAL A 197 -3.61 18.31 -6.70
CA VAL A 197 -3.81 19.03 -7.95
C VAL A 197 -5.31 19.25 -8.13
N ASP A 198 -5.73 20.52 -8.22
CA ASP A 198 -7.11 20.89 -8.58
C ASP A 198 -7.26 20.95 -10.10
N GLY A 199 -8.20 20.14 -10.61
CA GLY A 199 -8.65 20.15 -11.99
C GLY A 199 -10.16 20.34 -12.04
N GLN A 200 -10.62 21.56 -12.32
CA GLN A 200 -12.04 21.87 -12.58
C GLN A 200 -12.99 21.48 -11.42
N GLY A 201 -12.57 21.69 -10.16
CA GLY A 201 -13.37 21.36 -8.96
C GLY A 201 -13.27 19.90 -8.49
N LEU A 202 -12.45 19.10 -9.17
CA LEU A 202 -12.02 17.77 -8.73
C LEU A 202 -10.56 17.86 -8.29
N VAL A 203 -10.27 17.29 -7.14
CA VAL A 203 -8.98 17.36 -6.48
C VAL A 203 -8.41 15.95 -6.41
N ALA A 204 -7.21 15.76 -6.96
CA ALA A 204 -6.51 14.47 -6.95
C ALA A 204 -5.14 14.59 -6.27
N CYS A 205 -4.84 13.66 -5.36
CA CYS A 205 -3.51 13.49 -4.82
C CYS A 205 -2.73 12.50 -5.68
N MET A 206 -1.55 12.89 -6.14
CA MET A 206 -0.69 12.04 -6.96
C MET A 206 0.07 11.00 -6.12
N ASP A 207 0.31 11.29 -4.83
CA ASP A 207 1.05 10.41 -3.92
C ASP A 207 0.22 9.22 -3.42
N CYS A 208 -1.07 9.42 -3.14
CA CYS A 208 -1.94 8.35 -2.61
C CYS A 208 -3.15 8.02 -3.49
N GLY A 209 -3.33 8.71 -4.61
CA GLY A 209 -4.45 8.48 -5.53
C GLY A 209 -5.81 8.90 -4.98
N TRP A 210 -5.84 9.68 -3.90
CA TRP A 210 -7.08 10.21 -3.34
C TRP A 210 -7.76 11.16 -4.33
N ILE A 211 -9.07 11.02 -4.50
CA ILE A 211 -9.89 11.90 -5.35
C ILE A 211 -11.06 12.44 -4.52
N GLY A 212 -11.25 13.75 -4.53
CA GLY A 212 -12.38 14.40 -3.86
C GLY A 212 -12.79 15.70 -4.56
N THR A 213 -13.81 16.37 -4.03
CA THR A 213 -14.23 17.70 -4.50
C THR A 213 -13.96 18.74 -3.43
N LEU A 214 -13.54 19.93 -3.85
CA LEU A 214 -13.37 21.07 -2.96
C LEU A 214 -14.72 21.76 -2.78
N ALA A 215 -15.30 21.72 -1.58
CA ALA A 215 -16.48 22.51 -1.26
C ALA A 215 -16.09 24.00 -1.11
N GLU A 216 -17.02 24.92 -1.44
CA GLU A 216 -16.78 26.37 -1.45
C GLU A 216 -16.38 26.94 -0.07
N ASN A 217 -16.67 26.20 1.01
CA ASN A 217 -16.28 26.51 2.38
C ASN A 217 -14.86 26.01 2.76
N GLY A 218 -14.10 25.44 1.83
CA GLY A 218 -12.78 24.86 2.08
C GLY A 218 -12.81 23.46 2.70
N GLY A 219 -13.98 22.81 2.76
CA GLY A 219 -14.11 21.42 3.18
C GLY A 219 -13.91 20.44 2.02
N TYR A 220 -13.38 19.25 2.31
CA TYR A 220 -13.25 18.17 1.32
C TYR A 220 -14.46 17.23 1.37
N GLY A 221 -15.14 17.06 0.25
CA GLY A 221 -16.20 16.06 0.08
C GLY A 221 -15.69 14.87 -0.73
N SER A 222 -15.75 13.66 -0.18
CA SER A 222 -15.58 12.45 -0.97
C SER A 222 -16.94 12.02 -1.51
N THR A 223 -17.21 12.31 -2.78
CA THR A 223 -18.33 11.66 -3.46
C THR A 223 -17.86 10.28 -3.87
N ILE A 224 -18.10 9.30 -3.00
CA ILE A 224 -18.16 7.90 -3.43
C ILE A 224 -19.22 7.89 -4.53
N LEU A 225 -18.81 7.61 -5.77
CA LEU A 225 -19.74 7.28 -6.83
C LEU A 225 -20.43 5.98 -6.40
N GLU A 226 -21.55 6.12 -5.69
CA GLU A 226 -22.49 5.03 -5.48
C GLU A 226 -22.90 4.53 -6.85
N ARG A 227 -22.28 3.42 -7.27
CA ARG A 227 -22.76 2.59 -8.35
C ARG A 227 -24.14 2.12 -7.92
N THR A 228 -25.17 2.86 -8.33
CA THR A 228 -26.57 2.51 -8.12
C THR A 228 -26.77 1.13 -8.72
N GLN A 229 -26.82 0.13 -7.85
CA GLN A 229 -27.27 -1.21 -8.20
C GLN A 229 -28.77 -1.08 -8.43
N HIS A 230 -29.16 -0.71 -9.66
CA HIS A 230 -30.53 -0.88 -10.13
C HIS A 230 -30.77 -2.38 -10.22
N GLY A 231 -31.18 -2.96 -9.09
CA GLY A 231 -31.87 -4.24 -9.06
C GLY A 231 -33.12 -4.09 -9.92
N THR A 232 -33.10 -4.69 -11.09
CA THR A 232 -34.28 -4.93 -11.90
C THR A 232 -35.23 -5.79 -11.08
N THR A 233 -36.22 -5.16 -10.44
CA THR A 233 -37.43 -5.85 -10.00
C THR A 233 -38.20 -6.19 -11.27
N ASP A 234 -37.92 -7.37 -11.81
CA ASP A 234 -38.80 -8.00 -12.79
C ASP A 234 -40.12 -8.31 -12.07
N THR A 235 -41.11 -7.47 -12.36
CA THR A 235 -42.50 -7.69 -11.95
C THR A 235 -43.10 -8.62 -13.01
N GLU A 236 -43.09 -9.92 -12.75
CA GLU A 236 -43.95 -10.85 -13.49
C GLU A 236 -45.42 -10.63 -13.08
N PRO A 237 -46.32 -10.33 -14.02
CA PRO A 237 -47.75 -10.35 -13.75
C PRO A 237 -48.31 -11.77 -13.76
N GLU A 238 -49.16 -12.02 -12.77
CA GLU A 238 -49.93 -13.23 -12.50
C GLU A 238 -50.46 -13.96 -13.75
N SER A 239 -50.17 -15.26 -13.87
CA SER A 239 -50.93 -16.18 -14.71
C SER A 239 -51.59 -17.27 -13.87
N VAL A 240 -52.87 -17.02 -13.65
CA VAL A 240 -53.87 -17.92 -13.07
C VAL A 240 -53.91 -19.24 -13.83
N ARG A 241 -53.72 -20.37 -13.13
CA ARG A 241 -54.29 -21.66 -13.55
C ARG A 241 -54.58 -22.57 -12.37
N SER A 242 -55.88 -22.66 -12.07
CA SER A 242 -56.53 -23.58 -11.15
C SER A 242 -56.29 -25.06 -11.53
N VAL A 243 -55.99 -25.90 -10.53
CA VAL A 243 -56.38 -27.32 -10.52
C VAL A 243 -56.67 -27.73 -9.07
N PRO A 244 -57.82 -28.35 -8.74
CA PRO A 244 -58.10 -28.85 -7.41
C PRO A 244 -57.57 -30.28 -7.19
N SER A 245 -57.39 -30.59 -5.92
CA SER A 245 -56.90 -31.84 -5.35
C SER A 245 -57.63 -33.11 -5.79
N ARG A 246 -56.86 -34.19 -6.00
CA ARG A 246 -57.09 -35.48 -5.32
C ARG A 246 -55.87 -36.38 -5.35
#